data_AF-A0A161RV19-F1
#
_entry.id   AF-A0A161RV19-F1
#
_cell.length_a   1.000
_cell.length_b   1.000
_cell.length_c   1.000
_cell.angle_alpha   90.00
_cell.angle_beta   90.00
_cell.angle_gamma   90.00
#
_symmetry.space_group_name_H-M   'P 1'
#
loop_
_entity.id
_entity.type
_entity.pdbx_description
1 polymer ?
#
loop_
_entity_poly.entity_id
_entity_poly.type
_entity_poly.pdbx_seq_one_letter_code
_entity_poly.pdbx_strand_id
1 'polypeptide(L)'
;MKHKWKLFVCGISISLLLGGCFGVDSGKKSEAKKTETDQDINARPADKFESVLTYTGEGYDLPGGEENEKIAIEHKDEVVKATKDYLKKEYNIDIEVHNMVGNQDGVTVFFETTGRLHFYSTAIVPIDTEDKKILSDNVWTLEGRIENSIRGSLYAYIKEDAFKELDKEIESVAKTHDIVGISLESLKNVGGNGYSTPFYHVTSTKLDMAMKPVYDLYLENPKASKEELVKAYDTSKFDPNYAFITIQGFMKKEKAEPDQDAFNKIEEFVKENNNLPKGTYEIFLNDNYVQKNKGTGLKMNSIKYSTPILKDYER
;
A
#
# COMPACT_ATOMS: atom_id res chain seq x y z
N MET A 1 -3.47 25.96 36.15
CA MET A 1 -2.78 26.98 35.32
C MET A 1 -3.08 26.67 33.86
N LYS A 2 -3.63 27.64 33.12
CA LYS A 2 -4.06 27.47 31.72
C LYS A 2 -2.86 27.70 30.80
N HIS A 3 -2.32 26.67 30.17
CA HIS A 3 -1.34 26.83 29.11
C HIS A 3 -2.06 27.02 27.76
N LYS A 4 -1.92 28.23 27.21
CA LYS A 4 -2.38 28.61 25.87
C LYS A 4 -1.30 28.17 24.87
N TRP A 5 -1.60 27.21 24.00
CA TRP A 5 -0.75 26.91 22.85
C TRP A 5 -1.16 27.82 21.69
N LYS A 6 -0.23 28.64 21.21
CA LYS A 6 -0.40 29.44 20.00
C LYS A 6 -0.35 28.50 18.78
N LEU A 7 -1.42 28.52 17.98
CA LEU A 7 -1.45 27.94 16.64
C LEU A 7 -0.38 28.61 15.76
N PHE A 8 0.60 27.83 15.31
CA PHE A 8 1.38 28.15 14.12
C PHE A 8 0.80 27.33 12.97
N VAL A 9 0.07 28.01 12.09
CA VAL A 9 -0.39 27.48 10.81
C VAL A 9 0.82 27.46 9.89
N CYS A 10 1.37 26.28 9.63
CA CYS A 10 2.27 26.03 8.51
C CYS A 10 1.54 25.11 7.53
N GLY A 11 1.44 25.56 6.28
CA GLY A 11 0.72 24.89 5.20
C GLY A 11 1.19 23.46 4.99
N ILE A 12 0.22 22.55 4.94
CA ILE A 12 0.40 21.12 4.72
C ILE A 12 0.77 20.91 3.24
N SER A 13 2.04 20.62 2.99
CA SER A 13 2.50 20.01 1.74
C SER A 13 2.00 18.56 1.67
N ILE A 14 1.11 18.30 0.70
CA ILE A 14 0.47 17.02 0.39
C ILE A 14 1.50 16.09 -0.28
N SER A 15 2.44 15.56 0.50
CA SER A 15 3.51 14.68 -0.03
C SER A 15 3.64 13.35 0.72
N LEU A 16 2.68 13.00 1.58
CA LEU A 16 2.78 11.85 2.50
C LEU A 16 1.81 10.69 2.17
N LEU A 17 1.13 10.71 1.01
CA LEU A 17 0.19 9.64 0.62
C LEU A 17 0.79 8.59 -0.32
N LEU A 18 2.02 8.82 -0.80
CA LEU A 18 2.78 7.82 -1.54
C LEU A 18 3.50 6.88 -0.56
N GLY A 19 2.70 6.00 0.05
CA GLY A 19 3.14 4.97 1.00
C GLY A 19 4.01 3.90 0.35
N GLY A 20 5.24 4.27 0.01
CA GLY A 20 6.35 3.39 -0.31
C GLY A 20 7.63 4.16 -0.01
N CYS A 21 8.25 3.88 1.15
CA CYS A 21 9.56 4.37 1.61
C CYS A 21 10.20 5.52 0.80
N PHE A 22 9.70 6.75 0.97
CA PHE A 22 10.46 7.94 0.60
C PHE A 22 11.51 8.18 1.69
N GLY A 23 12.73 7.70 1.44
CA GLY A 23 13.91 8.17 2.15
C GLY A 23 14.11 9.66 1.85
N VAL A 24 13.72 10.51 2.80
CA VAL A 24 14.15 11.91 2.84
C VAL A 24 15.63 11.89 3.20
N ASP A 25 16.49 12.11 2.21
CA ASP A 25 17.92 12.33 2.41
C ASP A 25 18.09 13.66 3.17
N SER A 26 18.10 13.55 4.50
CA SER A 26 18.36 14.67 5.40
C SER A 26 19.86 14.76 5.59
N GLY A 27 20.45 15.75 4.93
CA GLY A 27 21.89 15.98 4.89
C GLY A 27 22.55 15.96 6.27
N LYS A 28 23.33 14.91 6.51
CA LYS A 28 24.52 14.96 7.36
C LYS A 28 25.66 14.29 6.59
N LYS A 29 26.65 15.10 6.23
CA LYS A 29 27.95 14.65 5.70
C LYS A 29 28.55 13.64 6.68
N SER A 30 28.47 12.36 6.37
CA SER A 30 29.45 11.37 6.84
C SER A 30 30.31 11.00 5.63
N GLU A 31 31.62 10.96 5.85
CA GLU A 31 32.62 10.68 4.83
C GLU A 31 32.52 9.22 4.37
N ALA A 32 31.64 8.94 3.41
CA ALA A 32 31.64 7.69 2.69
C ALA A 32 32.70 7.75 1.59
N LYS A 33 33.63 6.78 1.62
CA LYS A 33 34.63 6.53 0.58
C LYS A 33 34.00 6.56 -0.81
N LYS A 34 34.51 7.47 -1.64
CA LYS A 34 34.33 7.50 -3.10
C LYS A 34 34.65 6.15 -3.73
N THR A 35 33.63 5.46 -4.21
CA THR A 35 33.68 4.57 -5.37
C THR A 35 32.28 4.49 -5.98
N GLU A 36 31.79 5.63 -6.48
CA GLU A 36 30.76 5.63 -7.52
C GLU A 36 31.48 5.77 -8.86
N THR A 37 31.98 4.65 -9.37
CA THR A 37 32.24 4.48 -10.80
C THR A 37 30.89 4.30 -11.49
N ASP A 38 30.66 4.98 -12.61
CA ASP A 38 29.51 4.87 -13.53
C ASP A 38 28.92 3.44 -13.61
N GLN A 39 28.04 3.10 -12.66
CA GLN A 39 27.28 1.87 -12.72
C GLN A 39 26.10 2.15 -13.65
N ASP A 40 26.02 1.39 -14.74
CA ASP A 40 24.85 1.35 -15.60
C ASP A 40 23.60 1.22 -14.72
N ILE A 41 22.79 2.28 -14.70
CA ILE A 41 21.56 2.37 -13.92
C ILE A 41 20.57 1.25 -14.29
N ASN A 42 20.81 0.51 -15.37
CA ASN A 42 20.06 -0.66 -15.84
C ASN A 42 20.75 -2.01 -15.60
N ALA A 43 21.89 -2.05 -14.90
CA ALA A 43 22.66 -3.29 -14.68
C ALA A 43 21.91 -4.37 -13.87
N ARG A 44 20.83 -4.00 -13.15
CA ARG A 44 19.95 -4.88 -12.34
C ARG A 44 20.72 -6.04 -11.66
N PRO A 45 21.71 -5.73 -10.79
CA PRO A 45 22.54 -6.76 -10.20
C PRO A 45 21.69 -7.71 -9.33
N ALA A 46 21.91 -9.02 -9.48
CA ALA A 46 21.05 -10.07 -8.95
C ALA A 46 20.99 -10.14 -7.41
N ASP A 47 21.95 -9.54 -6.71
CA ASP A 47 21.93 -9.38 -5.25
C ASP A 47 20.92 -8.32 -4.78
N LYS A 48 20.56 -7.37 -5.63
CA LYS A 48 19.64 -6.25 -5.30
C LYS A 48 18.29 -6.35 -5.99
N PHE A 49 18.22 -7.03 -7.13
CA PHE A 49 17.03 -7.12 -7.96
C PHE A 49 16.62 -8.55 -8.22
N GLU A 50 15.32 -8.77 -8.28
CA GLU A 50 14.72 -10.05 -8.60
C GLU A 50 13.56 -9.86 -9.57
N SER A 51 13.26 -10.87 -10.38
CA SER A 51 12.08 -10.85 -11.25
C SER A 51 10.81 -10.73 -10.40
N VAL A 52 9.86 -9.90 -10.81
CA VAL A 52 8.52 -9.81 -10.20
C VAL A 52 7.79 -11.15 -10.20
N LEU A 53 8.15 -12.05 -11.13
CA LEU A 53 7.55 -13.38 -11.26
C LEU A 53 8.05 -14.36 -10.20
N THR A 54 9.27 -14.17 -9.68
CA THR A 54 9.90 -15.07 -8.70
C THR A 54 10.00 -14.45 -7.32
N TYR A 55 9.97 -13.12 -7.22
CA TYR A 55 10.07 -12.43 -5.95
C TYR A 55 8.88 -12.79 -5.06
N THR A 56 9.21 -13.36 -3.90
CA THR A 56 8.25 -13.78 -2.86
C THR A 56 8.20 -12.83 -1.68
N GLY A 57 9.05 -11.79 -1.65
CA GLY A 57 9.32 -10.98 -0.46
C GLY A 57 10.66 -11.29 0.22
N GLU A 58 11.35 -12.36 -0.20
CA GLU A 58 12.67 -12.71 0.34
C GLU A 58 13.70 -11.59 0.14
N GLY A 59 14.41 -11.25 1.21
CA GLY A 59 15.41 -10.18 1.22
C GLY A 59 14.82 -8.78 1.41
N TYR A 60 13.50 -8.66 1.67
CA TYR A 60 12.93 -7.45 2.26
C TYR A 60 13.55 -7.23 3.64
N ASP A 61 13.98 -6.00 3.91
CA ASP A 61 14.75 -5.68 5.10
C ASP A 61 14.34 -4.33 5.67
N LEU A 62 14.32 -4.23 7.01
CA LEU A 62 14.12 -2.99 7.73
C LEU A 62 15.37 -2.74 8.60
N PRO A 63 16.11 -1.64 8.38
CA PRO A 63 17.42 -1.46 8.99
C PRO A 63 17.41 -1.55 10.52
N GLY A 64 18.37 -2.29 11.09
CA GLY A 64 18.59 -2.37 12.54
C GLY A 64 17.58 -3.24 13.28
N GLY A 65 17.02 -4.25 12.61
CA GLY A 65 15.99 -5.15 13.13
C GLY A 65 16.46 -6.58 13.42
N GLU A 66 17.71 -6.93 13.14
CA GLU A 66 18.16 -8.32 13.04
C GLU A 66 18.05 -9.10 14.36
N GLU A 67 18.25 -8.43 15.50
CA GLU A 67 18.06 -9.04 16.82
C GLU A 67 16.58 -9.18 17.18
N ASN A 68 15.79 -8.14 16.93
CA ASN A 68 14.35 -8.16 17.16
C ASN A 68 13.63 -9.19 16.29
N GLU A 69 14.09 -9.42 15.07
CA GLU A 69 13.55 -10.46 14.20
C GLU A 69 13.73 -11.86 14.80
N LYS A 70 14.92 -12.15 15.34
CA LYS A 70 15.18 -13.43 16.02
C LYS A 70 14.28 -13.61 17.23
N ILE A 71 14.15 -12.58 18.07
CA ILE A 71 13.25 -12.60 19.23
C ILE A 71 11.81 -12.83 18.77
N ALA A 72 11.34 -12.12 17.73
CA ALA A 72 9.99 -12.28 17.22
C ALA A 72 9.72 -13.68 16.67
N ILE A 73 10.70 -14.32 16.01
CA ILE A 73 10.59 -15.70 15.52
C ILE A 73 10.51 -16.69 16.69
N GLU A 74 11.34 -16.51 17.73
CA GLU A 74 11.29 -17.32 18.96
C GLU A 74 9.96 -17.17 19.71
N HIS A 75 9.35 -15.99 19.64
CA HIS A 75 8.08 -15.62 20.30
C HIS A 75 6.91 -15.47 19.32
N LYS A 76 6.93 -16.19 18.19
CA LYS A 76 5.98 -16.01 17.08
C LYS A 76 4.51 -16.00 17.50
N ASP A 77 4.11 -16.96 18.34
CA ASP A 77 2.71 -17.08 18.75
C ASP A 77 2.24 -15.88 19.59
N GLU A 78 3.13 -15.31 20.41
CA GLU A 78 2.85 -14.13 21.22
C GLU A 78 2.70 -12.89 20.33
N VAL A 79 3.62 -12.69 19.37
CA VAL A 79 3.57 -11.58 18.40
C VAL A 79 2.30 -11.65 17.54
N VAL A 80 1.97 -12.84 17.01
CA VAL A 80 0.76 -13.06 16.20
C VAL A 80 -0.49 -12.79 17.01
N LYS A 81 -0.54 -13.27 18.26
CA LYS A 81 -1.69 -13.03 19.14
C LYS A 81 -1.84 -11.55 19.48
N ALA A 82 -0.77 -10.86 19.86
CA ALA A 82 -0.80 -9.43 20.18
C ALA A 82 -1.32 -8.60 18.99
N THR A 83 -0.84 -8.91 17.78
CA THR A 83 -1.29 -8.24 16.55
C THR A 83 -2.78 -8.47 16.27
N LYS A 84 -3.24 -9.71 16.39
CA LYS A 84 -4.66 -10.07 16.19
C LYS A 84 -5.56 -9.38 17.21
N ASP A 85 -5.19 -9.41 18.49
CA ASP A 85 -5.97 -8.81 19.57
C ASP A 85 -6.07 -7.30 19.39
N TYR A 86 -4.96 -6.62 19.06
CA TYR A 86 -4.93 -5.19 18.78
C TYR A 86 -5.86 -4.82 17.62
N LEU A 87 -5.72 -5.46 16.45
CA LEU A 87 -6.53 -5.10 15.28
C LEU A 87 -8.01 -5.44 15.46
N LYS A 88 -8.30 -6.52 16.19
CA LYS A 88 -9.69 -6.86 16.52
C LYS A 88 -10.31 -5.84 17.45
N LYS A 89 -9.58 -5.40 18.47
CA LYS A 89 -10.06 -4.44 19.46
C LYS A 89 -10.22 -3.03 18.87
N GLU A 90 -9.22 -2.54 18.15
CA GLU A 90 -9.19 -1.15 17.68
C GLU A 90 -10.02 -0.93 16.41
N TYR A 91 -10.14 -1.95 15.54
CA TYR A 91 -10.75 -1.79 14.22
C TYR A 91 -11.83 -2.83 13.89
N ASN A 92 -12.08 -3.82 14.75
CA ASN A 92 -12.96 -4.97 14.47
C ASN A 92 -12.58 -5.73 13.19
N ILE A 93 -11.27 -5.98 13.03
CA ILE A 93 -10.72 -6.70 11.88
C ILE A 93 -10.12 -8.03 12.34
N ASP A 94 -10.44 -9.09 11.61
CA ASP A 94 -9.80 -10.40 11.75
C ASP A 94 -8.70 -10.51 10.68
N ILE A 95 -7.55 -11.08 11.02
CA ILE A 95 -6.38 -11.13 10.13
C ILE A 95 -5.69 -12.49 10.06
N GLU A 96 -4.93 -12.69 8.99
CA GLU A 96 -3.91 -13.71 8.84
C GLU A 96 -2.53 -13.03 8.75
N VAL A 97 -1.57 -13.51 9.54
CA VAL A 97 -0.19 -13.00 9.54
C VAL A 97 0.63 -13.83 8.55
N HIS A 98 1.31 -13.16 7.62
CA HIS A 98 2.09 -13.80 6.56
C HIS A 98 3.59 -13.70 6.80
N ASN A 99 4.07 -12.55 7.27
CA ASN A 99 5.49 -12.30 7.46
C ASN A 99 5.77 -11.42 8.69
N MET A 100 6.98 -11.50 9.21
CA MET A 100 7.49 -10.72 10.33
C MET A 100 8.91 -10.30 10.02
N VAL A 101 9.17 -9.00 10.00
CA VAL A 101 10.51 -8.44 9.71
C VAL A 101 10.89 -7.54 10.87
N GLY A 102 12.04 -7.80 11.49
CA GLY A 102 12.51 -7.00 12.62
C GLY A 102 12.78 -5.56 12.19
N ASN A 103 12.64 -4.61 13.10
CA ASN A 103 13.03 -3.21 12.90
C ASN A 103 13.56 -2.62 14.23
N GLN A 104 13.98 -1.35 14.23
CA GLN A 104 14.55 -0.70 15.43
C GLN A 104 13.57 -0.60 16.61
N ASP A 105 12.27 -0.57 16.35
CA ASP A 105 11.21 -0.40 17.35
C ASP A 105 10.62 -1.75 17.81
N GLY A 106 11.03 -2.88 17.22
CA GLY A 106 10.51 -4.22 17.50
C GLY A 106 10.39 -5.05 16.22
N VAL A 107 9.18 -5.51 15.91
CA VAL A 107 8.92 -6.29 14.68
C VAL A 107 7.74 -5.72 13.90
N THR A 108 7.94 -5.54 12.59
CA THR A 108 6.86 -5.26 11.64
C THR A 108 6.17 -6.56 11.26
N VAL A 109 4.88 -6.66 11.54
CA VAL A 109 4.04 -7.80 11.20
C VAL A 109 3.25 -7.47 9.95
N PHE A 110 3.43 -8.27 8.89
CA PHE A 110 2.68 -8.18 7.64
C PHE A 110 1.48 -9.10 7.68
N PHE A 111 0.31 -8.56 7.41
CA PHE A 111 -0.94 -9.29 7.50
C PHE A 111 -1.89 -8.99 6.36
N GLU A 112 -2.82 -9.92 6.16
CA GLU A 112 -3.97 -9.82 5.29
C GLU A 112 -5.24 -9.84 6.13
N THR A 113 -6.20 -8.99 5.81
CA THR A 113 -7.51 -9.06 6.47
C THR A 113 -8.33 -10.23 5.96
N THR A 114 -8.99 -10.90 6.88
CA THR A 114 -9.90 -12.01 6.61
C THR A 114 -11.34 -11.53 6.78
N GLY A 115 -12.22 -11.91 5.85
CA GLY A 115 -13.63 -11.53 5.88
C GLY A 115 -14.01 -10.53 4.78
N ARG A 116 -14.94 -9.61 5.09
CA ARG A 116 -15.59 -8.75 4.10
C ARG A 116 -14.66 -7.68 3.51
N LEU A 117 -13.85 -7.06 4.35
CA LEU A 117 -12.87 -6.08 3.89
C LEU A 117 -11.58 -6.83 3.62
N HIS A 118 -11.10 -6.75 2.39
CA HIS A 118 -9.84 -7.34 1.97
C HIS A 118 -8.80 -6.23 1.77
N PHE A 119 -7.68 -6.34 2.45
CA PHE A 119 -6.48 -5.53 2.26
C PHE A 119 -5.28 -6.17 2.92
N TYR A 120 -4.10 -5.72 2.51
CA TYR A 120 -2.82 -6.06 3.14
C TYR A 120 -2.28 -4.81 3.85
N SER A 121 -1.71 -4.99 5.04
CA SER A 121 -1.12 -3.89 5.80
C SER A 121 -0.11 -4.42 6.81
N THR A 122 0.43 -3.51 7.62
CA THR A 122 1.39 -3.79 8.67
C THR A 122 0.96 -3.23 10.02
N ALA A 123 1.43 -3.89 11.08
CA ALA A 123 1.43 -3.40 12.45
C ALA A 123 2.83 -3.58 13.04
N ILE A 124 3.15 -2.83 14.09
CA ILE A 124 4.43 -2.91 14.78
C ILE A 124 4.16 -3.41 16.19
N VAL A 125 4.82 -4.52 16.53
CA VAL A 125 4.81 -5.10 17.88
C VAL A 125 6.14 -4.74 18.53
N PRO A 126 6.15 -3.86 19.54
CA PRO A 126 7.40 -3.48 20.18
C PRO A 126 8.04 -4.63 20.95
N ILE A 127 9.36 -4.66 20.97
CA ILE A 127 10.15 -5.66 21.67
C ILE A 127 11.14 -4.94 22.58
N ASP A 128 11.17 -5.33 23.85
CA ASP A 128 12.28 -5.01 24.73
C ASP A 128 13.43 -5.96 24.39
N THR A 129 14.41 -5.46 23.63
CA THR A 129 15.53 -6.27 23.13
C THR A 129 16.45 -6.72 24.27
N GLU A 130 16.61 -5.93 25.34
CA GLU A 130 17.49 -6.26 26.46
C GLU A 130 16.94 -7.45 27.25
N ASP A 131 15.65 -7.40 27.59
CA ASP A 131 14.95 -8.45 28.34
C ASP A 131 14.32 -9.53 27.44
N LYS A 132 14.47 -9.40 26.10
CA LYS A 132 13.88 -10.28 25.07
C LYS A 132 12.38 -10.48 25.25
N LYS A 133 11.66 -9.40 25.55
CA LYS A 133 10.25 -9.46 25.92
C LYS A 133 9.37 -8.78 24.87
N ILE A 134 8.30 -9.47 24.47
CA ILE A 134 7.27 -8.88 23.61
C ILE A 134 6.41 -7.92 24.44
N LEU A 135 6.30 -6.68 23.97
CA LEU A 135 5.47 -5.66 24.61
C LEU A 135 4.06 -5.69 24.01
N SER A 136 3.36 -6.81 24.24
CA SER A 136 2.08 -7.17 23.60
C SER A 136 0.95 -6.14 23.78
N ASP A 137 1.00 -5.31 24.81
CA ASP A 137 -0.02 -4.26 25.06
C ASP A 137 0.29 -2.94 24.32
N ASN A 138 1.47 -2.83 23.70
CA ASN A 138 1.96 -1.61 23.07
C ASN A 138 1.97 -1.70 21.54
N VAL A 139 1.22 -2.63 20.95
CA VAL A 139 1.10 -2.75 19.49
C VAL A 139 0.54 -1.46 18.91
N TRP A 140 1.11 -1.02 17.78
CA TRP A 140 0.69 0.19 17.10
C TRP A 140 0.79 0.05 15.59
N THR A 141 0.18 0.99 14.86
CA THR A 141 0.22 1.07 13.40
C THR A 141 0.62 2.47 12.98
N LEU A 142 1.28 2.61 11.83
CA LEU A 142 1.55 3.92 11.26
C LEU A 142 0.24 4.72 11.12
N GLU A 143 0.26 5.99 11.56
CA GLU A 143 -0.94 6.84 11.62
C GLU A 143 -1.69 6.85 10.28
N GLY A 144 -2.99 6.54 10.32
CA GLY A 144 -3.87 6.57 9.16
C GLY A 144 -3.72 5.38 8.22
N ARG A 145 -2.73 4.49 8.38
CA ARG A 145 -2.52 3.35 7.47
C ARG A 145 -3.69 2.39 7.45
N ILE A 146 -4.13 1.93 8.63
CA ILE A 146 -5.27 1.01 8.75
C ILE A 146 -6.55 1.71 8.37
N GLU A 147 -6.73 2.95 8.81
CA GLU A 147 -7.95 3.70 8.60
C GLU A 147 -8.14 4.07 7.13
N ASN A 148 -7.07 4.39 6.41
CA ASN A 148 -7.13 4.61 4.96
C ASN A 148 -7.34 3.30 4.20
N SER A 149 -6.80 2.19 4.71
CA SER A 149 -7.01 0.86 4.14
C SER A 149 -8.46 0.40 4.26
N ILE A 150 -9.07 0.57 5.44
CA ILE A 150 -10.49 0.32 5.67
C ILE A 150 -11.35 1.16 4.72
N ARG A 151 -11.05 2.47 4.58
CA ARG A 151 -11.78 3.34 3.65
C ARG A 151 -11.65 2.88 2.21
N GLY A 152 -10.43 2.54 1.76
CA GLY A 152 -10.19 2.01 0.42
C GLY A 152 -10.96 0.70 0.16
N SER A 153 -10.92 -0.24 1.09
CA SER A 153 -11.66 -1.52 0.98
C SER A 153 -13.17 -1.33 1.05
N LEU A 154 -13.68 -0.42 1.88
CA LEU A 154 -15.10 -0.07 1.90
C LEU A 154 -15.52 0.55 0.58
N TYR A 155 -14.71 1.45 0.02
CA TYR A 155 -14.98 2.07 -1.28
C TYR A 155 -15.03 1.03 -2.40
N ALA A 156 -14.05 0.13 -2.46
CA ALA A 156 -14.04 -1.00 -3.39
C ALA A 156 -15.27 -1.91 -3.20
N TYR A 157 -15.65 -2.18 -1.95
CA TYR A 157 -16.81 -3.02 -1.63
C TYR A 157 -18.13 -2.40 -2.10
N ILE A 158 -18.37 -1.10 -1.86
CA ILE A 158 -19.61 -0.44 -2.28
C ILE A 158 -19.64 -0.11 -3.79
N LYS A 159 -18.47 -0.02 -4.44
CA LYS A 159 -18.31 0.21 -5.89
C LYS A 159 -17.86 -1.03 -6.66
N GLU A 160 -18.19 -2.22 -6.17
CA GLU A 160 -17.72 -3.51 -6.69
C GLU A 160 -17.85 -3.64 -8.22
N ASP A 161 -18.96 -3.22 -8.82
CA ASP A 161 -19.16 -3.34 -10.27
C ASP A 161 -18.22 -2.44 -11.08
N ALA A 162 -17.86 -1.26 -10.55
CA ALA A 162 -16.88 -0.38 -11.19
C ALA A 162 -15.47 -0.98 -11.11
N PHE A 163 -15.13 -1.61 -9.98
CA PHE A 163 -13.84 -2.30 -9.83
C PHE A 163 -13.74 -3.56 -10.70
N LYS A 164 -14.84 -4.31 -10.90
CA LYS A 164 -14.89 -5.40 -11.88
C LYS A 164 -14.62 -4.91 -13.31
N GLU A 165 -15.09 -3.72 -13.67
CA GLU A 165 -14.75 -3.14 -14.98
C GLU A 165 -13.27 -2.75 -15.05
N LEU A 166 -12.69 -2.21 -13.97
CA LEU A 166 -11.25 -1.94 -13.89
C LEU A 166 -10.42 -3.23 -14.06
N ASP A 167 -10.80 -4.31 -13.38
CA ASP A 167 -10.14 -5.62 -13.50
C ASP A 167 -10.12 -6.09 -14.96
N LYS A 168 -11.29 -6.04 -15.62
CA LYS A 168 -11.45 -6.46 -17.01
C LYS A 168 -10.58 -5.65 -17.99
N GLU A 169 -10.53 -4.32 -17.83
CA GLU A 169 -9.70 -3.46 -18.67
C GLU A 169 -8.20 -3.76 -18.48
N ILE A 170 -7.77 -3.90 -17.22
CA ILE A 170 -6.38 -4.25 -16.90
C ILE A 170 -6.02 -5.62 -17.47
N GLU A 171 -6.86 -6.64 -17.30
CA GLU A 171 -6.63 -7.99 -17.83
C GLU A 171 -6.50 -7.99 -19.36
N SER A 172 -7.32 -7.19 -20.06
CA SER A 172 -7.26 -7.04 -21.51
C SER A 172 -5.92 -6.47 -21.97
N VAL A 173 -5.47 -5.37 -21.35
CA VAL A 173 -4.17 -4.77 -21.67
C VAL A 173 -3.02 -5.70 -21.28
N ALA A 174 -3.09 -6.31 -20.10
CA ALA A 174 -2.06 -7.20 -19.58
C ALA A 174 -1.82 -8.41 -20.50
N LYS A 175 -2.89 -9.00 -21.02
CA LYS A 175 -2.81 -10.11 -21.98
C LYS A 175 -2.23 -9.68 -23.32
N THR A 176 -2.55 -8.48 -23.80
CA THR A 176 -2.13 -7.99 -25.11
C THR A 176 -0.67 -7.55 -25.13
N HIS A 177 -0.17 -7.01 -24.01
CA HIS A 177 1.17 -6.42 -23.89
C HIS A 177 2.13 -7.19 -22.99
N ASP A 178 1.79 -8.43 -22.60
CA ASP A 178 2.61 -9.26 -21.69
C ASP A 178 2.99 -8.50 -20.40
N ILE A 179 2.01 -7.85 -19.76
CA ILE A 179 2.17 -7.21 -18.46
C ILE A 179 1.68 -8.16 -17.37
N VAL A 180 2.36 -8.16 -16.23
CA VAL A 180 1.95 -8.86 -15.01
C VAL A 180 1.88 -7.89 -13.83
N GLY A 181 1.07 -8.27 -12.84
CA GLY A 181 1.08 -7.64 -11.53
C GLY A 181 2.16 -8.24 -10.63
N ILE A 182 2.27 -7.73 -9.40
CA ILE A 182 3.07 -8.38 -8.36
C ILE A 182 2.45 -9.73 -7.96
N SER A 183 3.29 -10.67 -7.53
CA SER A 183 2.81 -11.98 -7.09
C SER A 183 1.98 -11.85 -5.81
N LEU A 184 0.96 -12.71 -5.63
CA LEU A 184 0.19 -12.76 -4.38
C LEU A 184 1.07 -13.10 -3.17
N GLU A 185 2.09 -13.92 -3.37
CA GLU A 185 3.05 -14.25 -2.32
C GLU A 185 3.87 -13.03 -1.89
N SER A 186 4.35 -12.22 -2.85
CA SER A 186 4.99 -10.94 -2.55
C SER A 186 4.05 -10.01 -1.79
N LEU A 187 2.82 -9.81 -2.26
CA LEU A 187 1.80 -9.00 -1.56
C LEU A 187 1.59 -9.42 -0.10
N LYS A 188 1.53 -10.73 0.15
CA LYS A 188 1.40 -11.29 1.50
C LYS A 188 2.61 -10.95 2.37
N ASN A 189 3.81 -11.09 1.83
CA ASN A 189 5.04 -11.02 2.62
C ASN A 189 5.64 -9.61 2.76
N VAL A 190 5.37 -8.71 1.81
CA VAL A 190 5.82 -7.30 1.86
C VAL A 190 4.66 -6.32 2.08
N GLY A 191 3.45 -6.85 2.20
CA GLY A 191 2.24 -6.08 2.47
C GLY A 191 1.71 -5.33 1.26
N GLY A 192 0.75 -4.45 1.53
CA GLY A 192 0.14 -3.56 0.57
C GLY A 192 -0.25 -2.24 1.24
N ASN A 193 -0.98 -1.43 0.49
CA ASN A 193 -1.51 -0.16 0.98
C ASN A 193 -2.99 -0.09 0.62
N GLY A 194 -3.85 -0.45 1.57
CA GLY A 194 -5.29 -0.55 1.32
C GLY A 194 -5.71 -1.78 0.52
N TYR A 195 -6.92 -1.72 -0.05
CA TYR A 195 -7.45 -2.80 -0.87
C TYR A 195 -6.49 -3.05 -2.02
N SER A 196 -5.84 -4.22 -2.04
CA SER A 196 -4.76 -4.49 -2.98
C SER A 196 -5.02 -5.77 -3.76
N THR A 197 -4.84 -5.67 -5.07
CA THR A 197 -4.78 -6.77 -6.02
C THR A 197 -3.35 -6.85 -6.57
N PRO A 198 -2.99 -7.89 -7.33
CA PRO A 198 -1.73 -7.93 -8.07
C PRO A 198 -1.44 -6.70 -8.93
N PHE A 199 -2.47 -6.02 -9.45
CA PHE A 199 -2.30 -4.94 -10.43
C PHE A 199 -2.58 -3.55 -9.88
N TYR A 200 -3.29 -3.41 -8.77
CA TYR A 200 -3.56 -2.09 -8.22
C TYR A 200 -3.85 -2.14 -6.72
N HIS A 201 -3.75 -0.98 -6.08
CA HIS A 201 -4.28 -0.79 -4.74
C HIS A 201 -5.14 0.46 -4.63
N VAL A 202 -6.02 0.48 -3.63
CA VAL A 202 -6.99 1.54 -3.39
C VAL A 202 -6.86 2.03 -1.96
N THR A 203 -6.68 3.35 -1.81
CA THR A 203 -6.72 4.02 -0.51
C THR A 203 -7.67 5.20 -0.58
N SER A 204 -8.30 5.51 0.55
CA SER A 204 -9.07 6.75 0.70
C SER A 204 -8.73 7.38 2.04
N THR A 205 -8.53 8.70 2.05
CA THR A 205 -8.06 9.40 3.25
C THR A 205 -9.22 9.86 4.12
N LYS A 206 -8.92 10.28 5.36
CA LYS A 206 -9.92 10.92 6.24
C LYS A 206 -10.54 12.21 5.67
N LEU A 207 -9.96 12.80 4.63
CA LEU A 207 -10.48 14.00 3.96
C LEU A 207 -11.51 13.68 2.87
N ASP A 208 -11.67 12.41 2.50
CA ASP A 208 -12.77 11.95 1.66
C ASP A 208 -14.08 11.98 2.44
N MET A 209 -14.77 13.12 2.32
CA MET A 209 -16.01 13.38 3.05
C MET A 209 -17.19 12.54 2.55
N ALA A 210 -17.12 11.96 1.35
CA ALA A 210 -18.11 11.02 0.85
C ALA A 210 -18.03 9.67 1.56
N MET A 211 -16.81 9.23 1.89
CA MET A 211 -16.55 7.98 2.60
C MET A 211 -16.69 8.08 4.12
N LYS A 212 -16.66 9.30 4.70
CA LYS A 212 -16.76 9.48 6.15
C LYS A 212 -17.97 8.74 6.78
N PRO A 213 -19.23 8.91 6.30
CA PRO A 213 -20.36 8.24 6.93
C PRO A 213 -20.33 6.71 6.78
N VAL A 214 -19.75 6.21 5.68
CA VAL A 214 -19.57 4.76 5.44
C VAL A 214 -18.58 4.17 6.43
N TYR A 215 -17.46 4.86 6.64
CA TYR A 215 -16.43 4.47 7.60
C TYR A 215 -16.96 4.49 9.04
N ASP A 216 -17.65 5.56 9.44
CA ASP A 216 -18.23 5.69 10.78
C ASP A 216 -19.25 4.57 11.03
N LEU A 217 -20.15 4.31 10.06
CA LEU A 217 -21.13 3.22 10.14
C LEU A 217 -20.45 1.85 10.28
N TYR A 218 -19.34 1.61 9.58
CA TYR A 218 -18.59 0.36 9.72
C TYR A 218 -18.00 0.19 11.13
N LEU A 219 -17.41 1.24 11.71
CA LEU A 219 -16.85 1.16 13.05
C LEU A 219 -17.93 0.94 14.13
N GLU A 220 -19.07 1.60 13.99
CA GLU A 220 -20.20 1.46 14.93
C GLU A 220 -20.93 0.11 14.77
N ASN A 221 -21.14 -0.32 13.53
CA ASN A 221 -21.79 -1.57 13.19
C ASN A 221 -21.01 -2.31 12.09
N PRO A 222 -19.98 -3.10 12.45
CA PRO A 222 -19.18 -3.82 11.47
C PRO A 222 -19.98 -4.83 10.64
N LYS A 223 -21.18 -5.20 11.08
CA LYS A 223 -22.10 -6.11 10.40
C LYS A 223 -23.13 -5.41 9.49
N ALA A 224 -23.07 -4.08 9.36
CA ALA A 224 -23.94 -3.32 8.47
C ALA A 224 -23.95 -3.92 7.06
N SER A 225 -25.11 -4.02 6.41
CA SER A 225 -25.21 -4.63 5.09
C SER A 225 -24.56 -3.77 4.01
N LYS A 226 -24.32 -4.36 2.82
CA LYS A 226 -23.80 -3.59 1.66
C LYS A 226 -24.74 -2.45 1.30
N GLU A 227 -26.05 -2.67 1.37
CA GLU A 227 -27.08 -1.68 1.07
C GLU A 227 -27.05 -0.52 2.07
N GLU A 228 -26.84 -0.79 3.36
CA GLU A 228 -26.69 0.24 4.39
C GLU A 228 -25.43 1.10 4.13
N LEU A 229 -24.30 0.46 3.80
CA LEU A 229 -23.05 1.14 3.48
C LEU A 229 -23.18 1.99 2.20
N VAL A 230 -23.81 1.46 1.15
CA VAL A 230 -24.08 2.20 -0.10
C VAL A 230 -24.97 3.41 0.17
N LYS A 231 -25.99 3.28 1.02
CA LYS A 231 -26.88 4.38 1.38
C LYS A 231 -26.19 5.46 2.21
N ALA A 232 -25.18 5.09 3.00
CA ALA A 232 -24.39 6.04 3.79
C ALA A 232 -23.40 6.85 2.92
N TYR A 233 -23.01 6.35 1.74
CA TYR A 233 -22.07 7.02 0.85
C TYR A 233 -22.65 8.32 0.28
N ASP A 234 -22.01 9.45 0.58
CA ASP A 234 -22.46 10.76 0.14
C ASP A 234 -21.70 11.22 -1.11
N THR A 235 -22.16 10.76 -2.27
CA THR A 235 -21.51 11.08 -3.55
C THR A 235 -21.39 12.58 -3.84
N SER A 236 -22.24 13.43 -3.23
CA SER A 236 -22.20 14.89 -3.44
C SER A 236 -20.97 15.56 -2.83
N LYS A 237 -20.30 14.87 -1.90
CA LYS A 237 -19.08 15.33 -1.21
C LYS A 237 -17.82 14.64 -1.72
N PHE A 238 -17.93 13.87 -2.79
CA PHE A 238 -16.79 13.11 -3.31
C PHE A 238 -15.76 14.06 -3.92
N ASP A 239 -14.51 13.89 -3.52
CA ASP A 239 -13.35 14.60 -4.09
C ASP A 239 -12.27 13.56 -4.43
N PRO A 240 -11.92 13.38 -5.72
CA PRO A 240 -10.97 12.37 -6.15
C PRO A 240 -9.56 12.62 -5.64
N ASN A 241 -9.23 13.81 -5.15
CA ASN A 241 -7.92 14.08 -4.55
C ASN A 241 -7.71 13.33 -3.22
N TYR A 242 -8.75 12.68 -2.70
CA TYR A 242 -8.69 11.94 -1.45
C TYR A 242 -8.99 10.44 -1.60
N ALA A 243 -9.22 9.96 -2.82
CA ALA A 243 -9.38 8.54 -3.15
C ALA A 243 -8.40 8.17 -4.26
N PHE A 244 -7.42 7.32 -3.95
CA PHE A 244 -6.32 6.96 -4.85
C PHE A 244 -6.47 5.53 -5.33
N ILE A 245 -6.33 5.34 -6.64
CA ILE A 245 -6.33 4.05 -7.32
C ILE A 245 -4.99 3.94 -8.05
N THR A 246 -4.07 3.22 -7.44
CA THR A 246 -2.69 3.13 -7.93
C THR A 246 -2.51 1.82 -8.68
N ILE A 247 -2.46 1.89 -10.00
CA ILE A 247 -2.20 0.79 -10.93
C ILE A 247 -0.68 0.59 -11.07
N GLN A 248 -0.24 -0.65 -10.87
CA GLN A 248 1.16 -1.05 -11.00
C GLN A 248 1.28 -2.29 -11.87
N GLY A 249 1.91 -2.13 -13.03
CA GLY A 249 2.25 -3.19 -13.96
C GLY A 249 3.76 -3.40 -14.07
N PHE A 250 4.13 -4.60 -14.52
CA PHE A 250 5.51 -5.00 -14.78
C PHE A 250 5.58 -5.74 -16.11
N MET A 251 6.61 -5.47 -16.90
CA MET A 251 6.86 -6.27 -18.09
C MET A 251 7.16 -7.72 -17.69
N LYS A 252 6.47 -8.69 -18.31
CA LYS A 252 6.65 -10.12 -18.01
C LYS A 252 8.00 -10.66 -18.46
N LYS A 253 8.52 -10.14 -19.57
CA LYS A 253 9.79 -10.58 -20.15
C LYS A 253 10.96 -9.93 -19.42
N GLU A 254 11.91 -10.76 -18.98
CA GLU A 254 13.17 -10.27 -18.42
C GLU A 254 13.88 -9.29 -19.36
N LYS A 255 14.46 -8.24 -18.78
CA LYS A 255 15.19 -7.17 -19.50
C LYS A 255 14.36 -6.37 -20.50
N ALA A 256 13.04 -6.57 -20.58
CA ALA A 256 12.18 -5.68 -21.34
C ALA A 256 12.07 -4.33 -20.60
N GLU A 257 12.30 -3.25 -21.34
CA GLU A 257 11.95 -1.91 -20.86
C GLU A 257 10.42 -1.76 -20.81
N PRO A 258 9.88 -0.88 -19.94
CA PRO A 258 8.47 -0.53 -19.94
C PRO A 258 7.96 -0.16 -21.34
N ASP A 259 6.87 -0.81 -21.76
CA ASP A 259 6.26 -0.59 -23.07
C ASP A 259 5.37 0.66 -23.06
N GLN A 260 5.74 1.67 -23.84
CA GLN A 260 4.99 2.93 -23.94
C GLN A 260 3.60 2.74 -24.55
N ASP A 261 3.42 1.83 -25.51
CA ASP A 261 2.11 1.56 -26.11
C ASP A 261 1.18 0.93 -25.07
N ALA A 262 1.69 -0.04 -24.32
CA ALA A 262 0.96 -0.64 -23.22
C ALA A 262 0.57 0.39 -22.15
N PHE A 263 1.50 1.28 -21.78
CA PHE A 263 1.23 2.38 -20.86
C PHE A 263 0.14 3.31 -21.37
N ASN A 264 0.22 3.70 -22.65
CA ASN A 264 -0.77 4.57 -23.29
C ASN A 264 -2.16 3.90 -23.29
N LYS A 265 -2.24 2.59 -23.49
CA LYS A 265 -3.50 1.84 -23.41
C LYS A 265 -4.10 1.85 -22.01
N ILE A 266 -3.27 1.75 -20.96
CA ILE A 266 -3.74 1.90 -19.58
C ILE A 266 -4.29 3.31 -19.36
N GLU A 267 -3.53 4.31 -19.78
CA GLU A 267 -3.92 5.72 -19.67
C GLU A 267 -5.23 6.02 -20.43
N GLU A 268 -5.38 5.47 -21.63
CA GLU A 268 -6.55 5.62 -22.50
C GLU A 268 -7.82 5.08 -21.82
N PHE A 269 -7.84 3.82 -21.37
CA PHE A 269 -9.06 3.28 -20.73
C PHE A 269 -9.36 4.03 -19.42
N VAL A 270 -8.32 4.41 -18.66
CA VAL A 270 -8.44 5.19 -17.44
C VAL A 270 -9.10 6.55 -17.73
N LYS A 271 -8.77 7.20 -18.86
CA LYS A 271 -9.37 8.48 -19.28
C LYS A 271 -10.73 8.34 -19.95
N GLU A 272 -11.00 7.27 -20.68
CA GLU A 272 -12.15 7.17 -21.57
C GLU A 272 -13.30 6.32 -21.01
N ASN A 273 -13.02 5.31 -20.19
CA ASN A 273 -14.06 4.44 -19.63
C ASN A 273 -14.76 5.10 -18.43
N ASN A 274 -16.04 5.44 -18.58
CA ASN A 274 -16.84 6.13 -17.56
C ASN A 274 -17.43 5.21 -16.49
N ASN A 275 -17.26 3.89 -16.63
CA ASN A 275 -17.75 2.90 -15.67
C ASN A 275 -16.71 2.57 -14.59
N LEU A 276 -15.50 3.13 -14.68
CA LEU A 276 -14.44 2.93 -13.71
C LEU A 276 -14.72 3.65 -12.38
N PRO A 277 -14.14 3.19 -11.26
CA PRO A 277 -14.29 3.85 -9.97
C PRO A 277 -13.71 5.26 -10.03
N LYS A 278 -14.43 6.23 -9.45
CA LYS A 278 -13.95 7.62 -9.38
C LYS A 278 -12.76 7.71 -8.43
N GLY A 279 -11.79 8.58 -8.73
CA GLY A 279 -10.60 8.75 -7.90
C GLY A 279 -9.45 9.37 -8.68
N THR A 280 -8.33 9.56 -7.99
CA THR A 280 -7.05 9.87 -8.61
C THR A 280 -6.37 8.57 -9.02
N TYR A 281 -6.08 8.45 -10.32
CA TYR A 281 -5.38 7.31 -10.87
C TYR A 281 -3.89 7.60 -10.93
N GLU A 282 -3.10 6.70 -10.37
CA GLU A 282 -1.66 6.71 -10.47
C GLU A 282 -1.24 5.44 -11.23
N ILE A 283 -0.55 5.60 -12.35
CA ILE A 283 -0.18 4.49 -13.22
C ILE A 283 1.34 4.38 -13.22
N PHE A 284 1.83 3.18 -12.91
CA PHE A 284 3.24 2.83 -12.96
C PHE A 284 3.44 1.59 -13.82
N LEU A 285 4.21 1.71 -14.90
CA LEU A 285 4.69 0.57 -15.67
C LEU A 285 6.20 0.42 -15.48
N ASN A 286 6.59 -0.75 -15.00
CA ASN A 286 7.95 -1.07 -14.62
C ASN A 286 8.54 -2.12 -15.56
N ASP A 287 9.87 -2.20 -15.62
CA ASP A 287 10.53 -3.40 -16.14
C ASP A 287 10.19 -4.62 -15.27
N ASN A 288 10.73 -5.79 -15.62
CA ASN A 288 10.44 -7.04 -14.92
C ASN A 288 10.89 -7.10 -13.46
N TYR A 289 11.68 -6.14 -12.96
CA TYR A 289 12.43 -6.32 -11.71
C TYR A 289 11.83 -5.60 -10.50
N VAL A 290 12.02 -6.18 -9.32
CA VAL A 290 11.70 -5.61 -8.01
C VAL A 290 13.00 -5.38 -7.24
N GLN A 291 13.09 -4.27 -6.50
CA GLN A 291 14.16 -4.06 -5.52
C GLN A 291 13.92 -4.96 -4.30
N LYS A 292 14.76 -5.98 -4.10
CA LYS A 292 14.53 -7.03 -3.08
C LYS A 292 14.31 -6.47 -1.68
N ASN A 293 15.14 -5.51 -1.28
CA ASN A 293 15.12 -4.91 0.06
C ASN A 293 13.94 -3.96 0.32
N LYS A 294 13.17 -3.62 -0.71
CA LYS A 294 12.03 -2.68 -0.60
C LYS A 294 10.71 -3.27 -1.06
N GLY A 295 10.73 -4.39 -1.79
CA GLY A 295 9.54 -4.96 -2.43
C GLY A 295 8.90 -4.06 -3.48
N THR A 296 9.62 -3.10 -4.06
CA THR A 296 9.07 -2.15 -5.04
C THR A 296 9.69 -2.25 -6.43
N GLY A 297 8.84 -2.15 -7.45
CA GLY A 297 9.21 -2.04 -8.86
C GLY A 297 9.59 -0.64 -9.31
N LEU A 298 9.31 0.39 -8.50
CA LEU A 298 9.46 1.79 -8.90
C LEU A 298 10.95 2.14 -9.03
N LYS A 299 11.36 2.53 -10.24
CA LYS A 299 12.76 2.75 -10.62
C LYS A 299 12.85 3.94 -11.58
N MET A 300 14.08 4.31 -11.94
CA MET A 300 14.33 5.45 -12.83
C MET A 300 13.75 5.25 -14.22
N ASN A 301 13.77 4.02 -14.75
CA ASN A 301 13.24 3.68 -16.07
C ASN A 301 11.72 3.46 -16.09
N SER A 302 11.02 3.48 -14.95
CA SER A 302 9.56 3.31 -14.90
C SER A 302 8.84 4.46 -15.61
N ILE A 303 7.81 4.13 -16.41
CA ILE A 303 6.87 5.11 -16.97
C ILE A 303 5.80 5.38 -15.92
N LYS A 304 5.46 6.66 -15.70
CA LYS A 304 4.59 7.10 -14.61
C LYS A 304 3.67 8.24 -15.02
N TYR A 305 2.44 8.19 -14.54
CA TYR A 305 1.40 9.19 -14.73
C TYR A 305 0.53 9.28 -13.48
N SER A 306 0.10 10.49 -13.13
CA SER A 306 -0.86 10.71 -12.05
C SER A 306 -1.87 11.76 -12.53
N THR A 307 -3.16 11.43 -12.44
CA THR A 307 -4.23 12.37 -12.76
C THR A 307 -5.42 12.17 -11.82
N PRO A 308 -6.03 13.26 -11.32
CA PRO A 308 -7.37 13.15 -10.77
C PRO A 308 -8.33 12.81 -11.92
N ILE A 309 -9.22 11.85 -11.68
CA ILE A 309 -10.30 11.53 -12.61
C ILE A 309 -11.62 11.88 -11.95
N LEU A 310 -12.06 13.08 -12.28
CA LEU A 310 -13.43 13.54 -12.08
C LEU A 310 -14.23 13.06 -13.29
N LYS A 311 -14.98 11.97 -13.13
CA LYS A 311 -15.96 11.57 -14.15
C LYS A 311 -17.35 11.70 -13.56
N ASP A 312 -17.95 12.86 -13.79
CA ASP A 312 -19.38 13.08 -13.84
C ASP A 312 -19.65 14.04 -15.00
N TYR A 313 -20.28 13.53 -16.05
CA TYR A 313 -21.13 14.35 -16.92
C TYR A 313 -22.56 13.81 -16.77
N GLU A 314 -23.10 13.87 -15.56
CA GLU A 314 -24.56 13.99 -15.45
C GLU A 314 -24.92 15.43 -15.81
N ARG A 315 -25.42 15.61 -17.04
CA ARG A 315 -26.42 16.66 -17.32
C ARG A 315 -27.80 16.05 -17.19
#